data_AF-A0A5E5C0L1-F1
#
_entry.id   AF-A0A5E5C0L1-F1
#
_cell.length_a   1.000
_cell.length_b   1.000
_cell.length_c   1.000
_cell.angle_alpha   90.00
_cell.angle_beta   90.00
_cell.angle_gamma   90.00
#
_symmetry.space_group_name_H-M   'P 1'
#
loop_
_entity.id
_entity.type
_entity.pdbx_description
1 polymer ?
#
loop_
_entity_poly.entity_id
_entity_poly.type
_entity_poly.pdbx_seq_one_letter_code
_entity_poly.pdbx_strand_id
1 'polypeptide(L)'
;MPTRIIVALLAIAATTTAACLSIQSGMQRGGLPVERALWVAVGVVLVIAAHLLPALCRPLGWRVRAVGAVIWIGCVAATCYGHAVFFLTSARHAGEIRAASIPSVTPRARDLTAIARDRADAVARLARANARRCTEPCPSLTAERTALAAKLEAIDVEHAEAARDRAAQDRAAIDRAAAQSDPVTGPLSAFGWSASRADLFAGLAFALVLEAVACFAWLLAIRPAAVKRAAETPAHQGSNAVTVTPVAAVTQPSHDQMPAVTAPPEPLTVPDDVARILDAIAAGDVRPTVTEIRKYLGCSQTRAAIVRRSVEAATALKETMHANPHTGVHC
;
A
#
# COMPACT_ATOMS: atom_id res chain seq x y z
N MET A 1 -22.30 -10.87 -10.07
CA MET A 1 -22.51 -9.42 -10.22
C MET A 1 -22.28 -8.63 -8.91
N PRO A 2 -22.84 -8.98 -7.74
CA PRO A 2 -22.72 -8.13 -6.54
C PRO A 2 -21.28 -7.96 -6.03
N THR A 3 -20.45 -9.00 -6.08
CA THR A 3 -19.04 -8.95 -5.63
C THR A 3 -18.18 -7.97 -6.43
N ARG A 4 -18.44 -7.80 -7.74
CA ARG A 4 -17.68 -6.86 -8.58
C ARG A 4 -18.02 -5.41 -8.26
N ILE A 5 -19.30 -5.14 -7.97
CA ILE A 5 -19.77 -3.81 -7.58
C ILE A 5 -19.14 -3.42 -6.24
N ILE A 6 -19.15 -4.33 -5.25
CA ILE A 6 -18.53 -4.08 -3.94
C ILE A 6 -17.04 -3.77 -4.07
N VAL A 7 -16.29 -4.54 -4.87
CA VAL A 7 -14.87 -4.29 -5.09
C VAL A 7 -14.61 -2.97 -5.83
N ALA A 8 -15.45 -2.62 -6.80
CA ALA A 8 -15.34 -1.33 -7.50
C ALA A 8 -15.62 -0.15 -6.56
N LEU A 9 -16.61 -0.26 -5.68
CA LEU A 9 -16.89 0.77 -4.66
C LEU A 9 -15.70 0.93 -3.71
N LEU A 10 -15.08 -0.17 -3.27
CA LEU A 10 -13.87 -0.12 -2.45
C LEU A 10 -12.70 0.54 -3.21
N ALA A 11 -12.51 0.21 -4.48
CA ALA A 11 -11.47 0.81 -5.32
C ALA A 11 -11.65 2.33 -5.47
N ILE A 12 -12.89 2.77 -5.72
CA ILE A 12 -13.26 4.18 -5.81
C ILE A 12 -13.01 4.87 -4.47
N ALA A 13 -13.50 4.31 -3.36
CA ALA A 13 -13.31 4.89 -2.03
C ALA A 13 -11.83 5.03 -1.67
N ALA A 14 -11.01 4.00 -1.90
CA ALA A 14 -9.58 4.04 -1.64
C ALA A 14 -8.86 5.06 -2.54
N THR A 15 -9.22 5.12 -3.83
CA THR A 15 -8.65 6.10 -4.78
C THR A 15 -9.01 7.54 -4.42
N THR A 16 -10.26 7.79 -4.05
CA THR A 16 -10.71 9.11 -3.60
C THR A 16 -9.96 9.53 -2.34
N THR A 17 -9.81 8.64 -1.36
CA THR A 17 -9.02 8.92 -0.15
C THR A 17 -7.56 9.26 -0.51
N ALA A 18 -6.91 8.44 -1.32
CA ALA A 18 -5.53 8.69 -1.79
C ALA A 18 -5.40 10.02 -2.55
N ALA A 19 -6.39 10.37 -3.38
CA ALA A 19 -6.43 11.63 -4.09
C ALA A 19 -6.59 12.82 -3.13
N CYS A 20 -7.46 12.73 -2.12
CA CYS A 20 -7.59 13.75 -1.08
C CYS A 20 -6.28 13.98 -0.33
N LEU A 21 -5.56 12.92 0.06
CA LEU A 21 -4.25 13.02 0.70
C LEU A 21 -3.22 13.70 -0.23
N SER A 22 -3.24 13.34 -1.51
CA SER A 22 -2.37 13.92 -2.53
C SER A 22 -2.66 15.41 -2.77
N ILE A 23 -3.95 15.79 -2.80
CA ILE A 23 -4.39 17.19 -2.91
C ILE A 23 -3.90 17.99 -1.70
N GLN A 24 -4.12 17.49 -0.48
CA GLN A 24 -3.67 18.19 0.73
C GLN A 24 -2.15 18.34 0.75
N SER A 25 -1.41 17.29 0.39
CA SER A 25 0.06 17.33 0.29
C SER A 25 0.54 18.31 -0.79
N GLY A 26 -0.12 18.32 -1.95
CA GLY A 26 0.20 19.24 -3.05
C GLY A 26 -0.07 20.70 -2.71
N MET A 27 -1.14 20.97 -1.96
CA MET A 27 -1.47 22.32 -1.49
C MET A 27 -0.44 22.90 -0.51
N GLN A 28 0.32 22.04 0.18
CA GLN A 28 1.42 22.45 1.05
C GLN A 28 2.73 22.73 0.28
N ARG A 29 2.79 22.42 -1.02
CA ARG A 29 3.99 22.59 -1.86
C ARG A 29 3.83 23.78 -2.80
N GLY A 30 4.82 24.67 -2.81
CA GLY A 30 4.81 25.88 -3.65
C GLY A 30 4.37 27.13 -2.91
N GLY A 31 5.04 28.24 -3.22
CA GLY A 31 4.74 29.55 -2.65
C GLY A 31 3.59 30.25 -3.37
N LEU A 32 3.44 29.98 -4.68
CA LEU A 32 2.40 30.57 -5.52
C LEU A 32 1.19 29.63 -5.68
N PRO A 33 -0.03 30.17 -5.92
CA PRO A 33 -1.23 29.34 -6.12
C PRO A 33 -1.14 28.46 -7.37
N VAL A 34 -0.48 28.94 -8.44
CA VAL A 34 -0.25 28.15 -9.66
C VAL A 34 0.68 26.97 -9.41
N GLU A 35 1.73 27.16 -8.59
CA GLU A 35 2.65 26.08 -8.22
C GLU A 35 1.92 25.00 -7.43
N ARG A 36 1.09 25.38 -6.46
CA ARG A 36 0.24 24.46 -5.68
C ARG A 36 -0.71 23.67 -6.58
N ALA A 37 -1.36 24.34 -7.53
CA ALA A 37 -2.24 23.68 -8.49
C ALA A 37 -1.50 22.64 -9.34
N LEU A 38 -0.28 22.95 -9.79
CA LEU A 38 0.57 22.00 -10.53
C LEU A 38 0.98 20.81 -9.66
N TRP A 39 1.37 21.04 -8.40
CA TRP A 39 1.69 19.96 -7.46
C TRP A 39 0.50 19.05 -7.19
N VAL A 40 -0.70 19.61 -7.04
CA VAL A 40 -1.94 18.84 -6.91
C VAL A 40 -2.20 18.01 -8.16
N ALA A 41 -2.10 18.59 -9.36
CA ALA A 41 -2.34 17.89 -10.61
C ALA A 41 -1.37 16.70 -10.79
N VAL A 42 -0.07 16.93 -10.57
CA VAL A 42 0.96 15.87 -10.61
C VAL A 42 0.63 14.77 -9.60
N GLY A 43 0.30 15.14 -8.37
CA GLY A 43 -0.05 14.19 -7.32
C GLY A 43 -1.26 13.33 -7.65
N VAL A 44 -2.32 13.91 -8.21
CA VAL A 44 -3.54 13.17 -8.62
C VAL A 44 -3.24 12.22 -9.77
N VAL A 45 -2.47 12.66 -10.77
CA VAL A 45 -2.06 11.80 -11.89
C VAL A 45 -1.25 10.60 -11.40
N LEU A 46 -0.31 10.81 -10.46
CA LEU A 46 0.49 9.73 -9.88
C LEU A 46 -0.38 8.71 -9.13
N VAL A 47 -1.39 9.15 -8.37
CA VAL A 47 -2.35 8.26 -7.67
C VAL A 47 -3.15 7.43 -8.67
N ILE A 48 -3.73 8.08 -9.68
CA ILE A 48 -4.52 7.40 -10.72
C ILE A 48 -3.64 6.37 -11.45
N ALA A 49 -2.42 6.75 -11.82
CA ALA A 49 -1.47 5.85 -12.46
C ALA A 49 -1.09 4.67 -11.55
N ALA A 50 -0.74 4.92 -10.28
CA ALA A 50 -0.39 3.89 -9.31
C ALA A 50 -1.50 2.83 -9.17
N HIS A 51 -2.76 3.28 -9.12
CA HIS A 51 -3.91 2.41 -8.90
C HIS A 51 -4.32 1.62 -10.15
N LEU A 52 -4.27 2.24 -11.34
CA LEU A 52 -4.80 1.64 -12.57
C LEU A 52 -3.76 0.89 -13.42
N LEU A 53 -2.49 1.29 -13.39
CA LEU A 53 -1.42 0.64 -14.18
C LEU A 53 -1.35 -0.89 -13.99
N PRO A 54 -1.42 -1.44 -12.77
CA PRO A 54 -1.39 -2.89 -12.56
C PRO A 54 -2.51 -3.63 -13.29
N ALA A 55 -3.70 -3.04 -13.32
CA ALA A 55 -4.86 -3.61 -13.98
C ALA A 55 -4.78 -3.48 -15.51
N LEU A 56 -4.36 -2.31 -16.00
CA LEU A 56 -4.29 -2.00 -17.43
C LEU A 56 -3.15 -2.75 -18.15
N CYS A 57 -2.00 -2.96 -17.50
CA CYS A 57 -0.88 -3.67 -18.11
C CYS A 57 -1.04 -5.20 -18.12
N ARG A 58 -1.95 -5.75 -17.29
CA ARG A 58 -2.13 -7.20 -17.11
C ARG A 58 -2.36 -8.00 -18.41
N PRO A 59 -3.19 -7.56 -19.38
CA PRO A 59 -3.43 -8.31 -20.61
C PRO A 59 -2.34 -8.12 -21.68
N LEU A 60 -1.36 -7.23 -21.48
CA LEU A 60 -0.32 -6.92 -22.48
C LEU A 60 0.86 -7.89 -22.42
N GLY A 61 1.68 -7.86 -23.47
CA GLY A 61 2.91 -8.67 -23.58
C GLY A 61 3.96 -8.34 -22.50
N TRP A 62 4.87 -9.28 -22.26
CA TRP A 62 5.81 -9.23 -21.13
C TRP A 62 6.70 -7.97 -21.10
N ARG A 63 7.12 -7.45 -22.27
CA ARG A 63 7.94 -6.22 -22.38
C ARG A 63 7.18 -4.99 -21.86
N VAL A 64 5.93 -4.83 -22.29
CA VAL A 64 5.08 -3.72 -21.87
C VAL A 64 4.74 -3.84 -20.37
N ARG A 65 4.56 -5.07 -19.89
CA ARG A 65 4.38 -5.34 -18.45
C ARG A 65 5.62 -4.96 -17.63
N ALA A 66 6.83 -5.23 -18.13
CA ALA A 66 8.06 -4.84 -17.45
C ALA A 66 8.19 -3.31 -17.36
N VAL A 67 7.97 -2.60 -18.47
CA VAL A 67 7.99 -1.12 -18.48
C VAL A 67 6.88 -0.56 -17.58
N GLY A 68 5.67 -1.10 -17.67
CA GLY A 68 4.54 -0.73 -16.82
C GLY A 68 4.81 -0.97 -15.34
N ALA A 69 5.49 -2.05 -14.98
CA ALA A 69 5.89 -2.33 -13.61
C ALA A 69 6.91 -1.32 -13.07
N VAL A 70 7.89 -0.90 -13.88
CA VAL A 70 8.85 0.14 -13.49
C VAL A 70 8.15 1.49 -13.26
N ILE A 71 7.28 1.90 -14.19
CA ILE A 71 6.50 3.14 -14.04
C ILE A 71 5.60 3.05 -12.80
N TRP A 72 4.93 1.92 -12.61
CA TRP A 72 4.08 1.67 -11.43
C TRP A 72 4.85 1.79 -10.12
N ILE A 73 6.05 1.20 -10.01
CA ILE A 73 6.91 1.35 -8.82
C ILE A 73 7.25 2.81 -8.57
N GLY A 74 7.59 3.56 -9.61
CA GLY A 74 7.85 5.00 -9.51
C GLY A 74 6.64 5.79 -9.01
N CYS A 75 5.45 5.51 -9.55
CA CYS A 75 4.20 6.12 -9.11
C CYS A 75 3.91 5.81 -7.64
N VAL A 76 3.96 4.53 -7.24
CA VAL A 76 3.72 4.09 -5.86
C VAL A 76 4.73 4.72 -4.90
N ALA A 77 6.01 4.78 -5.25
CA ALA A 77 7.02 5.41 -4.41
C ALA A 77 6.73 6.91 -4.21
N ALA A 78 6.35 7.61 -5.27
CA ALA A 78 6.02 9.03 -5.21
C ALA A 78 4.72 9.32 -4.45
N THR A 79 3.67 8.50 -4.63
CA THR A 79 2.40 8.63 -3.89
C THR A 79 2.61 8.33 -2.41
N CYS A 80 3.27 7.23 -2.08
CA CYS A 80 3.65 6.87 -0.71
C CYS A 80 4.46 7.97 -0.02
N TYR A 81 5.44 8.57 -0.71
CA TYR A 81 6.19 9.69 -0.17
C TYR A 81 5.27 10.90 0.11
N GLY A 82 4.41 11.26 -0.85
CA GLY A 82 3.47 12.37 -0.69
C GLY A 82 2.50 12.18 0.49
N HIS A 83 1.98 10.96 0.67
CA HIS A 83 1.10 10.59 1.78
C HIS A 83 1.83 10.50 3.11
N ALA A 84 3.04 9.93 3.15
CA ALA A 84 3.85 9.87 4.36
C ALA A 84 4.16 11.27 4.91
N VAL A 85 4.44 12.23 4.02
CA VAL A 85 4.60 13.64 4.40
C VAL A 85 3.32 14.21 5.01
N PHE A 86 2.15 13.93 4.44
CA PHE A 86 0.87 14.33 5.02
C PHE A 86 0.67 13.74 6.43
N PHE A 87 0.84 12.42 6.59
CA PHE A 87 0.69 11.77 7.89
C PHE A 87 1.64 12.34 8.94
N LEU A 88 2.92 12.52 8.59
CA LEU A 88 3.92 13.10 9.48
C LEU A 88 3.56 14.53 9.88
N THR A 89 3.11 15.35 8.92
CA THR A 89 2.71 16.74 9.19
C THR A 89 1.45 16.78 10.07
N SER A 90 0.49 15.89 9.83
CA SER A 90 -0.73 15.79 10.64
C SER A 90 -0.43 15.34 12.07
N ALA A 91 0.49 14.38 12.26
CA ALA A 91 0.93 13.92 13.57
C ALA A 91 1.64 15.03 14.34
N ARG A 92 2.50 15.81 13.67
CA ARG A 92 3.15 16.99 14.25
C ARG A 92 2.15 18.04 14.68
N HIS A 93 1.17 18.37 13.83
CA HIS A 93 0.15 19.35 14.17
C HIS A 93 -0.69 18.90 15.38
N ALA A 94 -1.06 17.62 15.44
CA ALA A 94 -1.73 17.07 16.61
C ALA A 94 -0.83 17.14 17.87
N GLY A 95 0.48 16.92 17.73
CA GLY A 95 1.46 17.09 18.81
C GLY A 95 1.58 18.53 19.29
N GLU A 96 1.55 19.50 18.38
CA GLU A 96 1.54 20.93 18.71
C GLU A 96 0.28 21.32 19.48
N ILE A 97 -0.90 20.81 19.08
CA ILE A 97 -2.15 21.03 19.82
C ILE A 97 -2.07 20.46 21.24
N ARG A 98 -1.54 19.23 21.40
CA ARG A 98 -1.32 18.64 22.73
C ARG A 98 -0.36 19.48 23.57
N ALA A 99 0.75 19.93 22.99
CA ALA A 99 1.70 20.80 23.67
C ALA A 99 1.14 22.19 24.00
N ALA A 100 0.22 22.72 23.19
CA ALA A 100 -0.43 23.99 23.46
C ALA A 100 -1.27 23.96 24.75
N SER A 101 -1.75 22.79 25.16
CA SER A 101 -2.47 22.64 26.44
C SER A 101 -1.57 22.80 27.68
N ILE A 102 -0.24 22.70 27.53
CA ILE A 102 0.71 22.85 28.63
C ILE A 102 1.05 24.34 28.81
N PRO A 103 0.80 24.92 29.99
CA PRO A 103 1.07 26.33 30.25
C PRO A 103 2.55 26.68 30.04
N SER A 104 2.81 27.82 29.39
CA SER A 104 4.14 28.40 29.35
C SER A 104 4.45 29.08 30.68
N VAL A 105 5.54 28.69 31.34
CA VAL A 105 6.03 29.36 32.56
C VAL A 105 6.85 30.58 32.14
N THR A 106 6.30 31.78 32.31
CA THR A 106 7.03 33.04 32.07
C THR A 106 7.96 33.33 33.25
N PRO A 107 9.28 33.57 33.03
CA PRO A 107 10.19 33.96 34.11
C PRO A 107 9.71 35.25 34.75
N ARG A 108 9.64 35.28 36.08
CA ARG A 108 9.38 36.51 36.84
C ARG A 108 10.68 37.11 37.35
N ALA A 109 11.70 36.28 37.60
CA ALA A 109 13.01 36.70 38.06
C ALA A 109 13.94 37.22 36.94
N ARG A 110 14.94 38.02 37.35
CA ARG A 110 16.01 38.51 36.48
C ARG A 110 16.92 37.36 36.03
N ASP A 111 17.66 37.57 34.93
CA ASP A 111 18.60 36.58 34.41
C ASP A 111 19.64 36.13 35.46
N LEU A 112 19.83 34.82 35.57
CA LEU A 112 20.76 34.20 36.53
C LEU A 112 22.20 34.68 36.32
N THR A 113 22.61 34.95 35.07
CA THR A 113 23.95 35.48 34.77
C THR A 113 24.15 36.87 35.35
N ALA A 114 23.11 37.70 35.27
CA ALA A 114 23.15 39.03 35.86
C ALA A 114 23.19 38.95 37.40
N ILE A 115 22.38 38.08 38.03
CA ILE A 115 22.40 37.85 39.48
C ILE A 115 23.78 37.35 39.94
N ALA A 116 24.39 36.41 39.21
CA ALA A 116 25.72 35.88 39.50
C ALA A 116 26.80 36.97 39.42
N ARG A 117 26.71 37.90 38.46
CA ARG A 117 27.62 39.05 38.34
C ARG A 117 27.51 39.98 39.55
N ASP A 118 26.30 40.32 39.97
CA ASP A 118 26.06 41.21 41.12
C ASP A 118 26.52 40.56 42.43
N ARG A 119 26.31 39.24 42.57
CA ARG A 119 26.83 38.45 43.69
C ARG A 119 28.36 38.52 43.75
N ALA A 120 29.04 38.28 42.64
CA ALA A 120 30.50 38.31 42.57
C ALA A 120 31.06 39.69 42.97
N ASP A 121 30.42 40.77 42.51
CA ASP A 121 30.80 42.13 42.86
C ASP A 121 30.58 42.44 44.36
N ALA A 122 29.44 42.03 44.93
CA ALA A 122 29.15 42.20 46.36
C ALA A 122 30.14 41.41 47.24
N VAL A 123 30.49 40.17 46.86
CA VAL A 123 31.52 39.36 47.55
C VAL A 123 32.88 40.05 47.47
N ALA A 124 33.27 40.57 46.29
CA ALA A 124 34.54 41.27 46.12
C ALA A 124 34.63 42.57 46.93
N ARG A 125 33.51 43.29 47.09
CA ARG A 125 33.44 44.48 47.97
C ARG A 125 33.56 44.09 49.45
N LEU A 126 32.84 43.04 49.88
CA LEU A 126 32.91 42.56 51.26
C LEU A 126 34.32 42.06 51.62
N ALA A 127 34.98 41.32 50.71
CA ALA A 127 36.36 40.88 50.90
C ALA A 127 37.33 42.06 51.08
N ARG A 128 37.18 43.12 50.28
CA ARG A 128 37.97 44.36 50.41
C ARG A 128 37.71 45.09 51.73
N ALA A 129 36.46 45.15 52.19
CA ALA A 129 36.10 45.73 53.49
C ALA A 129 36.65 44.90 54.67
N ASN A 130 36.70 43.57 54.53
CA ASN A 130 37.28 42.68 55.55
C ASN A 130 38.81 42.77 55.63
N ALA A 131 39.50 43.03 54.52
CA ALA A 131 40.96 43.19 54.51
C ALA A 131 41.45 44.48 55.19
N ARG A 132 40.58 45.50 55.31
CA ARG A 132 40.91 46.75 56.03
C ARG A 132 40.98 46.49 57.54
N ARG A 133 42.11 46.85 58.16
CA ARG A 133 42.32 46.81 59.62
C ARG A 133 42.21 48.22 60.18
N CYS A 134 41.44 48.39 61.25
CA CYS A 134 41.43 49.60 62.06
C CYS A 134 42.14 49.34 63.39
N THR A 135 42.91 50.31 63.87
CA THR A 135 43.58 50.29 65.19
C THR A 135 42.61 50.58 66.34
N GLU A 136 41.50 51.27 66.06
CA GLU A 136 40.40 51.56 66.98
C GLU A 136 39.06 51.03 66.43
N PRO A 137 38.02 50.86 67.27
CA PRO A 137 36.69 50.46 66.80
C PRO A 137 36.14 51.44 65.75
N CYS A 138 36.02 50.99 64.50
CA CYS A 138 35.51 51.78 63.38
C CYS A 138 34.02 51.44 63.13
N PRO A 139 33.05 52.20 63.69
CA PRO A 139 31.63 51.91 63.52
C PRO A 139 31.18 52.00 62.05
N SER A 140 31.79 52.87 61.26
CA SER A 140 31.50 53.01 59.82
C SER A 140 31.88 51.77 59.01
N LEU A 141 33.03 51.15 59.29
CA LEU A 141 33.46 49.92 58.63
C LEU A 141 32.59 48.73 59.03
N THR A 142 32.17 48.67 60.29
CA THR A 142 31.22 47.65 60.77
C THR A 142 29.88 47.80 60.05
N ALA A 143 29.36 49.03 59.91
CA ALA A 143 28.13 49.30 59.17
C ALA A 143 28.23 48.94 57.68
N GLU A 144 29.38 49.19 57.03
CA GLU A 144 29.61 48.81 55.63
C GLU A 144 29.62 47.27 55.46
N ARG A 145 30.28 46.56 56.38
CA ARG A 145 30.31 45.08 56.36
C ARG A 145 28.93 44.48 56.57
N THR A 146 28.15 44.99 57.52
CA THR A 146 26.79 44.50 57.75
C THR A 146 25.86 44.81 56.58
N ALA A 147 25.97 45.99 55.97
CA ALA A 147 25.22 46.36 54.78
C ALA A 147 25.56 45.47 53.56
N LEU A 148 26.84 45.18 53.34
CA LEU A 148 27.28 44.28 52.26
C LEU A 148 26.86 42.83 52.51
N ALA A 149 26.88 42.36 53.77
CA ALA A 149 26.38 41.04 54.13
C ALA A 149 24.86 40.93 53.89
N ALA A 150 24.08 41.93 54.30
CA ALA A 150 22.64 41.99 54.03
C ALA A 150 22.33 42.04 52.52
N LYS A 151 23.15 42.76 51.74
CA LYS A 151 23.02 42.77 50.28
C LYS A 151 23.29 41.39 49.66
N LEU A 152 24.27 40.65 50.17
CA LEU A 152 24.54 39.29 49.71
C LEU A 152 23.39 38.34 50.02
N GLU A 153 22.82 38.43 51.23
CA GLU A 153 21.65 37.64 51.61
C GLU A 153 20.45 37.94 50.70
N ALA A 154 20.19 39.22 50.39
CA ALA A 154 19.16 39.59 49.43
C ALA A 154 19.39 39.00 48.03
N ILE A 155 20.64 39.04 47.52
CA ILE A 155 21.00 38.45 46.22
C ILE A 155 20.85 36.91 46.25
N ASP A 156 21.18 36.25 47.35
CA ASP A 156 21.03 34.80 47.49
C ASP A 156 19.55 34.39 47.50
N VAL A 157 18.65 35.21 48.07
CA VAL A 157 17.20 35.02 47.97
C VAL A 157 16.73 35.16 46.52
N GLU A 158 17.12 36.23 45.82
CA GLU A 158 16.78 36.43 44.41
C GLU A 158 17.29 35.26 43.53
N HIS A 159 18.50 34.77 43.79
CA HIS A 159 19.07 33.62 43.09
C HIS A 159 18.24 32.35 43.31
N ALA A 160 17.80 32.10 44.55
CA ALA A 160 16.98 30.94 44.88
C ALA A 160 15.60 30.99 44.18
N GLU A 161 14.97 32.17 44.11
CA GLU A 161 13.72 32.37 43.37
C GLU A 161 13.93 32.17 41.86
N ALA A 162 14.97 32.76 41.28
CA ALA A 162 15.32 32.59 39.88
C ALA A 162 15.62 31.13 39.51
N ALA A 163 16.30 30.38 40.41
CA ALA A 163 16.57 28.95 40.22
C ALA A 163 15.29 28.11 40.25
N ARG A 164 14.32 28.44 41.13
CA ARG A 164 13.01 27.76 41.17
C ARG A 164 12.20 28.04 39.91
N ASP A 165 12.17 29.29 39.44
CA ASP A 165 11.52 29.67 38.18
C ASP A 165 12.13 28.89 37.01
N ARG A 166 13.46 28.80 36.94
CA ARG A 166 14.15 28.05 35.89
C ARG A 166 13.83 26.57 35.93
N ALA A 167 13.86 25.96 37.11
CA ALA A 167 13.49 24.55 37.27
C ALA A 167 12.02 24.28 36.91
N ALA A 168 11.12 25.24 37.12
CA ALA A 168 9.72 25.15 36.70
C ALA A 168 9.58 25.26 35.17
N GLN A 169 10.34 26.15 34.53
CA GLN A 169 10.42 26.24 33.07
C GLN A 169 10.97 24.95 32.45
N ASP A 170 12.05 24.41 33.00
CA ASP A 170 12.67 23.20 32.47
C ASP A 170 11.70 22.01 32.58
N ARG A 171 10.96 21.89 33.69
CA ARG A 171 9.89 20.91 33.84
C ARG A 171 8.77 21.12 32.81
N ALA A 172 8.26 22.35 32.67
CA ALA A 172 7.23 22.65 31.68
C ALA A 172 7.70 22.39 30.23
N ALA A 173 8.98 22.63 29.93
CA ALA A 173 9.58 22.34 28.63
C ALA A 173 9.68 20.83 28.37
N ILE A 174 10.06 20.05 29.39
CA ILE A 174 10.08 18.57 29.33
C ILE A 174 8.67 18.04 29.11
N ASP A 175 7.68 18.50 29.88
CA ASP A 175 6.28 18.07 29.75
C ASP A 175 5.74 18.43 28.37
N ARG A 176 6.07 19.63 27.88
CA ARG A 176 5.68 20.08 26.53
C ARG A 176 6.30 19.24 25.43
N ALA A 177 7.58 18.88 25.56
CA ALA A 177 8.27 18.00 24.62
C ALA A 177 7.66 16.58 24.64
N ALA A 178 7.33 16.07 25.82
CA ALA A 178 6.65 14.79 25.98
C ALA A 178 5.27 14.80 25.31
N ALA A 179 4.48 15.86 25.48
CA ALA A 179 3.17 15.99 24.86
C ALA A 179 3.20 16.09 23.32
N GLN A 180 4.30 16.59 22.73
CA GLN A 180 4.49 16.63 21.28
C GLN A 180 4.70 15.25 20.67
N SER A 181 5.26 14.30 21.44
CA SER A 181 5.51 12.95 20.94
C SER A 181 4.19 12.22 20.64
N ASP A 182 4.19 11.37 19.61
CA ASP A 182 3.06 10.52 19.29
C ASP A 182 3.00 9.35 20.30
N PRO A 183 1.86 9.15 20.99
CA PRO A 183 1.73 8.08 21.98
C PRO A 183 1.95 6.67 21.41
N VAL A 184 1.76 6.47 20.10
CA VAL A 184 1.91 5.17 19.44
C VAL A 184 3.37 4.89 19.06
N THR A 185 4.13 5.92 18.67
CA THR A 185 5.53 5.77 18.26
C THR A 185 6.53 6.01 19.40
N GLY A 186 6.12 6.70 20.46
CA GLY A 186 6.92 6.96 21.67
C GLY A 186 7.61 5.70 22.24
N PRO A 187 6.90 4.56 22.40
CA PRO A 187 7.51 3.32 22.90
C PRO A 187 8.60 2.75 21.98
N LEU A 188 8.59 3.05 20.68
CA LEU A 188 9.61 2.57 19.73
C LEU A 188 10.98 3.22 19.97
N SER A 189 11.01 4.37 20.66
CA SER A 189 12.28 5.00 21.07
C SER A 189 13.07 4.14 22.07
N ALA A 190 12.40 3.33 22.88
CA ALA A 190 13.05 2.37 23.79
C ALA A 190 13.80 1.26 23.04
N PHE A 191 13.46 1.03 21.77
CA PHE A 191 14.11 0.07 20.88
C PHE A 191 15.22 0.70 20.01
N GLY A 192 15.67 1.92 20.35
CA GLY A 192 16.77 2.60 19.66
C GLY A 192 16.39 3.30 18.36
N TRP A 193 15.11 3.40 18.02
CA TRP A 193 14.64 4.21 16.90
C TRP A 193 14.52 5.68 17.31
N SER A 194 14.98 6.61 16.46
CA SER A 194 14.64 8.01 16.68
C SER A 194 13.15 8.24 16.43
N ALA A 195 12.50 9.10 17.20
CA ALA A 195 11.08 9.42 17.05
C ALA A 195 10.73 9.78 15.60
N SER A 196 11.57 10.59 14.96
CA SER A 196 11.37 10.99 13.56
C SER A 196 11.41 9.82 12.57
N ARG A 197 12.20 8.77 12.83
CA ARG A 197 12.21 7.56 11.99
C ARG A 197 10.95 6.74 12.24
N ALA A 198 10.55 6.58 13.50
CA ALA A 198 9.34 5.83 13.84
C ALA A 198 8.09 6.43 13.21
N ASP A 199 7.93 7.76 13.28
CA ASP A 199 6.80 8.47 12.66
C ASP A 199 6.83 8.35 11.13
N LEU A 200 8.01 8.42 10.51
CA LEU A 200 8.16 8.23 9.06
C LEU A 200 7.78 6.81 8.64
N PHE A 201 8.24 5.79 9.37
CA PHE A 201 7.90 4.40 9.08
C PHE A 201 6.41 4.12 9.27
N ALA A 202 5.80 4.66 10.33
CA ALA A 202 4.36 4.55 10.56
C ALA A 202 3.56 5.21 9.42
N GLY A 203 3.90 6.44 9.04
CA GLY A 203 3.27 7.15 7.93
C GLY A 203 3.44 6.41 6.59
N LEU A 204 4.62 5.85 6.33
CA LEU A 204 4.88 5.04 5.14
C LEU A 204 4.09 3.73 5.13
N ALA A 205 3.96 3.07 6.29
CA ALA A 205 3.19 1.84 6.42
C ALA A 205 1.70 2.08 6.13
N PHE A 206 1.10 3.13 6.69
CA PHE A 206 -0.29 3.51 6.39
C PHE A 206 -0.50 3.83 4.91
N ALA A 207 0.43 4.59 4.31
CA ALA A 207 0.39 4.89 2.88
C ALA A 207 0.47 3.60 2.03
N LEU A 208 1.41 2.70 2.34
CA LEU A 208 1.56 1.45 1.62
C LEU A 208 0.32 0.56 1.69
N VAL A 209 -0.32 0.47 2.86
CA VAL A 209 -1.57 -0.30 3.04
C VAL A 209 -2.68 0.31 2.18
N LEU A 210 -2.85 1.63 2.21
CA LEU A 210 -3.86 2.32 1.40
C LEU A 210 -3.67 2.06 -0.11
N GLU A 211 -2.44 2.24 -0.59
CA GLU A 211 -2.09 2.03 -2.00
C GLU A 211 -2.25 0.56 -2.41
N ALA A 212 -1.86 -0.38 -1.55
CA ALA A 212 -2.01 -1.81 -1.80
C ALA A 212 -3.49 -2.22 -1.90
N VAL A 213 -4.33 -1.73 -0.98
CA VAL A 213 -5.78 -1.98 -1.01
C VAL A 213 -6.39 -1.41 -2.30
N ALA A 214 -6.03 -0.19 -2.70
CA ALA A 214 -6.54 0.43 -3.90
C ALA A 214 -6.10 -0.31 -5.18
N CYS A 215 -4.81 -0.62 -5.31
CA CYS A 215 -4.26 -1.39 -6.44
C CYS A 215 -4.92 -2.77 -6.53
N PHE A 216 -5.05 -3.47 -5.41
CA PHE A 216 -5.68 -4.79 -5.37
C PHE A 216 -7.16 -4.72 -5.75
N ALA A 217 -7.89 -3.73 -5.24
CA ALA A 217 -9.30 -3.54 -5.57
C ALA A 217 -9.49 -3.26 -7.08
N TRP A 218 -8.67 -2.39 -7.69
CA TRP A 218 -8.70 -2.14 -9.14
C TRP A 218 -8.33 -3.38 -9.98
N LEU A 219 -7.34 -4.17 -9.53
CA LEU A 219 -6.96 -5.44 -10.15
C LEU A 219 -8.11 -6.45 -10.18
N LEU A 220 -8.96 -6.45 -9.15
CA LEU A 220 -10.15 -7.32 -9.09
C LEU A 220 -11.34 -6.72 -9.85
N ALA A 221 -11.54 -5.40 -9.79
CA ALA A 221 -12.64 -4.69 -10.45
C ALA A 221 -12.55 -4.77 -11.98
N ILE A 222 -11.36 -4.58 -12.55
CA ILE A 222 -11.13 -4.58 -14.02
C ILE A 222 -10.90 -6.00 -14.56
N ARG A 223 -11.17 -7.06 -13.79
CA ARG A 223 -11.00 -8.44 -14.29
C ARG A 223 -11.86 -8.63 -15.55
N PRO A 224 -11.25 -9.02 -16.70
CA PRO A 224 -12.04 -9.35 -17.88
C PRO A 224 -13.03 -10.44 -17.45
N ALA A 225 -14.31 -10.20 -17.71
CA ALA A 225 -15.27 -11.27 -17.59
C ALA A 225 -14.75 -12.38 -18.50
N ALA A 226 -14.36 -13.52 -17.91
CA ALA A 226 -14.31 -14.74 -18.68
C ALA A 226 -15.69 -14.82 -19.33
N VAL A 227 -15.72 -14.58 -20.64
CA VAL A 227 -16.91 -14.76 -21.45
C VAL A 227 -17.21 -16.24 -21.27
N LYS A 228 -18.08 -16.57 -20.31
CA LYS A 228 -18.92 -17.74 -20.43
C LYS A 228 -19.70 -17.46 -21.70
N ARG A 229 -19.11 -17.84 -22.83
CA ARG A 229 -19.80 -17.97 -24.10
C ARG A 229 -20.78 -19.09 -23.81
N ALA A 230 -21.92 -18.72 -23.24
CA ALA A 230 -23.11 -19.53 -23.37
C ALA A 230 -23.18 -19.79 -24.87
N ALA A 231 -22.95 -21.02 -25.27
CA ALA A 231 -23.34 -21.45 -26.58
C ALA A 231 -24.86 -21.26 -26.60
N GLU A 232 -25.31 -20.08 -27.04
CA GLU A 232 -26.64 -19.95 -27.58
C GLU A 232 -26.63 -20.80 -28.84
N THR A 233 -27.00 -22.06 -28.66
CA THR A 233 -27.50 -22.91 -29.73
C THR A 233 -28.61 -22.12 -30.41
N PRO A 234 -28.53 -21.81 -31.72
CA PRO A 234 -29.68 -21.26 -32.41
C PRO A 234 -30.78 -22.32 -32.33
N ALA A 235 -31.85 -22.01 -31.61
CA ALA A 235 -33.07 -22.81 -31.65
C ALA A 235 -33.55 -22.82 -33.11
N HIS A 236 -33.45 -23.99 -33.74
CA HIS A 236 -34.07 -24.25 -35.04
C HIS A 236 -35.58 -24.05 -34.86
N GLN A 237 -36.10 -22.93 -35.35
CA GLN A 237 -37.53 -22.75 -35.57
C GLN A 237 -37.95 -23.81 -36.59
N GLY A 238 -38.78 -24.74 -36.15
CA GLY A 238 -39.50 -25.63 -37.04
C GLY A 238 -40.43 -24.81 -37.92
N SER A 239 -40.22 -24.88 -39.23
CA SER A 239 -41.28 -24.59 -40.20
C SER A 239 -41.07 -25.45 -41.43
N ASN A 240 -42.09 -26.24 -41.72
CA ASN A 240 -42.21 -27.14 -42.84
C ASN A 240 -42.21 -26.37 -44.17
N ALA A 241 -41.40 -26.78 -45.16
CA ALA A 241 -41.81 -26.79 -46.56
C ALA A 241 -40.75 -27.42 -47.50
N VAL A 242 -41.17 -28.54 -48.09
CA VAL A 242 -41.12 -28.86 -49.53
C VAL A 242 -39.75 -29.14 -50.21
N THR A 243 -39.68 -30.40 -50.64
CA THR A 243 -38.79 -31.05 -51.61
C THR A 243 -38.61 -30.29 -52.93
N VAL A 244 -37.37 -30.01 -53.34
CA VAL A 244 -36.96 -29.94 -54.76
C VAL A 244 -35.50 -30.42 -54.91
N THR A 245 -35.29 -31.40 -55.79
CA THR A 245 -34.03 -31.87 -56.39
C THR A 245 -34.12 -31.65 -57.91
N PRO A 246 -33.04 -31.74 -58.71
CA PRO A 246 -31.83 -30.92 -58.78
C PRO A 246 -31.65 -30.31 -60.21
N VAL A 247 -30.77 -29.33 -60.42
CA VAL A 247 -30.29 -28.99 -61.79
C VAL A 247 -28.78 -28.79 -61.80
N ALA A 248 -28.13 -29.51 -62.70
CA ALA A 248 -26.71 -29.45 -63.03
C ALA A 248 -26.48 -28.56 -64.27
N ALA A 249 -25.35 -27.84 -64.30
CA ALA A 249 -24.61 -27.38 -65.49
C ALA A 249 -23.20 -26.98 -64.98
N VAL A 250 -22.10 -27.71 -65.21
CA VAL A 250 -21.33 -28.00 -66.45
C VAL A 250 -20.47 -26.81 -66.94
N THR A 251 -19.15 -26.96 -66.67
CA THR A 251 -17.92 -26.52 -67.41
C THR A 251 -17.02 -25.41 -66.84
N GLN A 252 -15.77 -25.84 -66.56
CA GLN A 252 -14.45 -25.21 -66.25
C GLN A 252 -13.85 -24.42 -67.45
N PRO A 253 -12.61 -23.82 -67.46
CA PRO A 253 -11.29 -24.18 -66.82
C PRO A 253 -10.41 -22.98 -66.32
N SER A 254 -9.19 -23.03 -65.76
CA SER A 254 -8.17 -24.02 -65.32
C SER A 254 -7.07 -23.31 -64.49
N HIS A 255 -6.14 -24.10 -63.89
CA HIS A 255 -4.85 -23.81 -63.22
C HIS A 255 -4.89 -23.62 -61.67
N ASP A 256 -4.26 -24.43 -60.81
CA ASP A 256 -3.16 -25.41 -60.92
C ASP A 256 -3.31 -26.68 -60.00
N GLN A 257 -2.69 -27.77 -60.45
CA GLN A 257 -2.43 -29.09 -59.83
C GLN A 257 -1.60 -29.01 -58.51
N MET A 258 -1.51 -29.95 -57.54
CA MET A 258 -2.10 -31.24 -57.06
C MET A 258 -1.26 -31.65 -55.80
N PRO A 259 -1.45 -32.76 -55.05
CA PRO A 259 -2.61 -33.66 -54.83
C PRO A 259 -3.05 -33.71 -53.34
N ALA A 260 -4.34 -33.72 -52.98
CA ALA A 260 -5.31 -34.84 -52.99
C ALA A 260 -4.96 -36.04 -52.09
N VAL A 261 -5.60 -36.11 -50.91
CA VAL A 261 -6.39 -37.27 -50.46
C VAL A 261 -7.59 -36.73 -49.67
N THR A 262 -8.78 -36.84 -50.27
CA THR A 262 -10.08 -36.62 -49.62
C THR A 262 -10.58 -37.97 -49.12
N ALA A 263 -10.84 -38.09 -47.83
CA ALA A 263 -11.68 -39.15 -47.27
C ALA A 263 -12.94 -38.51 -46.66
N PRO A 264 -14.11 -39.19 -46.71
CA PRO A 264 -15.43 -38.60 -46.48
C PRO A 264 -15.67 -38.16 -45.02
N PRO A 265 -16.65 -37.26 -44.74
CA PRO A 265 -17.02 -36.97 -43.35
C PRO A 265 -17.80 -38.17 -42.79
N GLU A 266 -17.10 -39.02 -42.04
CA GLU A 266 -17.73 -40.05 -41.22
C GLU A 266 -18.59 -39.42 -40.11
N PRO A 267 -19.75 -40.04 -39.78
CA PRO A 267 -20.66 -39.53 -38.79
C PRO A 267 -20.10 -39.61 -37.36
N LEU A 268 -20.66 -38.78 -36.49
CA LEU A 268 -20.37 -38.63 -35.06
C LEU A 268 -20.32 -39.98 -34.31
N THR A 269 -19.12 -40.49 -34.03
CA THR A 269 -18.86 -41.65 -33.16
C THR A 269 -17.86 -41.33 -32.03
N VAL A 270 -17.93 -40.12 -31.47
CA VAL A 270 -17.10 -39.70 -30.33
C VAL A 270 -17.14 -40.67 -29.14
N PRO A 271 -18.27 -41.34 -28.81
CA PRO A 271 -18.28 -42.35 -27.74
C PRO A 271 -17.40 -43.58 -28.03
N ASP A 272 -17.31 -44.01 -29.29
CA ASP A 272 -16.53 -45.18 -29.71
C ASP A 272 -15.02 -44.88 -29.73
N ASP A 273 -14.65 -43.65 -30.13
CA ASP A 273 -13.25 -43.17 -30.10
C ASP A 273 -12.68 -43.15 -28.67
N VAL A 274 -13.50 -42.86 -27.66
CA VAL A 274 -13.07 -42.81 -26.25
C VAL A 274 -12.80 -44.21 -25.70
N ALA A 275 -13.68 -45.18 -25.99
CA ALA A 275 -13.47 -46.57 -25.60
C ALA A 275 -12.20 -47.14 -26.24
N ARG A 276 -12.02 -46.90 -27.54
CA ARG A 276 -10.84 -47.35 -28.31
C ARG A 276 -9.52 -46.77 -27.79
N ILE A 277 -9.52 -45.51 -27.34
CA ILE A 277 -8.33 -44.88 -26.74
C ILE A 277 -8.08 -45.40 -25.33
N LEU A 278 -9.13 -45.64 -24.53
CA LEU A 278 -8.97 -46.23 -23.19
C LEU A 278 -8.33 -47.63 -23.27
N ASP A 279 -8.76 -48.46 -24.21
CA ASP A 279 -8.19 -49.80 -24.42
C ASP A 279 -6.74 -49.72 -24.92
N ALA A 280 -6.43 -48.81 -25.85
CA ALA A 280 -5.07 -48.62 -26.37
C ALA A 280 -4.10 -48.05 -25.31
N ILE A 281 -4.60 -47.21 -24.39
CA ILE A 281 -3.82 -46.74 -23.23
C ILE A 281 -3.57 -47.90 -22.25
N ALA A 282 -4.58 -48.75 -22.00
CA ALA A 282 -4.45 -49.91 -21.12
C ALA A 282 -3.49 -50.98 -21.69
N ALA A 283 -3.44 -51.13 -23.01
CA ALA A 283 -2.48 -51.97 -23.72
C ALA A 283 -1.06 -51.38 -23.79
N GLY A 284 -0.90 -50.08 -23.49
CA GLY A 284 0.39 -49.37 -23.54
C GLY A 284 0.77 -48.83 -24.92
N ASP A 285 -0.10 -48.96 -25.91
CA ASP A 285 0.13 -48.57 -27.30
C ASP A 285 0.07 -47.06 -27.53
N VAL A 286 -0.67 -46.33 -26.68
CA VAL A 286 -0.91 -44.89 -26.82
C VAL A 286 -0.65 -44.18 -25.50
N ARG A 287 0.18 -43.12 -25.52
CA ARG A 287 0.33 -42.23 -24.35
C ARG A 287 -0.86 -41.28 -24.25
N PRO A 288 -1.34 -40.93 -23.04
CA PRO A 288 -2.48 -40.02 -22.83
C PRO A 288 -2.12 -38.55 -23.09
N THR A 289 -1.61 -38.25 -24.28
CA THR A 289 -1.22 -36.92 -24.74
C THR A 289 -1.97 -36.58 -26.02
N VAL A 290 -2.26 -35.30 -26.24
CA VAL A 290 -3.02 -34.84 -27.41
C VAL A 290 -2.31 -35.21 -28.72
N THR A 291 -0.97 -35.19 -28.74
CA THR A 291 -0.16 -35.51 -29.92
C THR A 291 -0.29 -36.98 -30.32
N GLU A 292 -0.19 -37.90 -29.36
CA GLU A 292 -0.31 -39.34 -29.63
C GLU A 292 -1.75 -39.74 -29.98
N ILE A 293 -2.75 -39.19 -29.30
CA ILE A 293 -4.17 -39.42 -29.63
C ILE A 293 -4.48 -38.92 -31.04
N ARG A 294 -3.93 -37.77 -31.45
CA ARG A 294 -4.07 -37.23 -32.81
C ARG A 294 -3.47 -38.17 -33.85
N LYS A 295 -2.28 -38.71 -33.57
CA LYS A 295 -1.57 -39.63 -34.46
C LYS A 295 -2.29 -40.98 -34.59
N TYR A 296 -2.83 -41.48 -33.48
CA TYR A 296 -3.56 -42.75 -33.43
C TYR A 296 -4.92 -42.70 -34.13
N LEU A 297 -5.68 -41.61 -33.96
CA LEU A 297 -7.02 -41.45 -34.56
C LEU A 297 -7.01 -40.75 -35.93
N GLY A 298 -5.87 -40.25 -36.40
CA GLY A 298 -5.78 -39.47 -37.65
C GLY A 298 -6.64 -38.20 -37.66
N CYS A 299 -6.91 -37.60 -36.48
CA CYS A 299 -7.90 -36.52 -36.33
C CYS A 299 -7.29 -35.12 -36.21
N SER A 300 -8.13 -34.08 -36.16
CA SER A 300 -7.67 -32.71 -35.93
C SER A 300 -7.23 -32.49 -34.47
N GLN A 301 -6.36 -31.51 -34.21
CA GLN A 301 -5.88 -31.19 -32.86
C GLN A 301 -7.05 -30.89 -31.89
N THR A 302 -8.07 -30.18 -32.36
CA THR A 302 -9.26 -29.85 -31.57
C THR A 302 -10.04 -31.11 -31.17
N ARG A 303 -10.21 -32.07 -32.09
CA ARG A 303 -10.87 -33.35 -31.80
C ARG A 303 -10.06 -34.20 -30.83
N ALA A 304 -8.74 -34.29 -31.00
CA ALA A 304 -7.85 -34.99 -30.06
C ALA A 304 -7.88 -34.40 -28.64
N ALA A 305 -7.99 -33.08 -28.50
CA ALA A 305 -8.10 -32.43 -27.19
C ALA A 305 -9.45 -32.72 -26.50
N ILE A 306 -10.54 -32.85 -27.27
CA ILE A 306 -11.85 -33.25 -26.75
C ILE A 306 -11.81 -34.70 -26.28
N VAL A 307 -11.30 -35.61 -27.11
CA VAL A 307 -11.19 -37.05 -26.79
C VAL A 307 -10.33 -37.26 -25.54
N ARG A 308 -9.20 -36.56 -25.42
CA ARG A 308 -8.36 -36.62 -24.22
C ARG A 308 -9.12 -36.24 -22.95
N ARG A 309 -9.93 -35.18 -23.00
CA ARG A 309 -10.70 -34.72 -21.83
C ARG A 309 -11.80 -35.72 -21.44
N SER A 310 -12.45 -36.35 -22.41
CA SER A 310 -13.42 -37.42 -22.14
C SER A 310 -12.76 -38.68 -21.57
N VAL A 311 -11.54 -39.01 -22.00
CA VAL A 311 -10.75 -40.11 -21.44
C VAL A 311 -10.39 -39.83 -19.98
N GLU A 312 -9.90 -38.62 -19.66
CA GLU A 312 -9.59 -38.19 -18.28
C GLU A 312 -10.84 -38.23 -17.38
N ALA A 313 -12.01 -37.83 -17.90
CA ALA A 313 -13.26 -37.91 -17.16
C ALA A 313 -13.74 -39.35 -16.93
N ALA A 314 -13.58 -40.23 -17.93
CA ALA A 314 -13.96 -41.64 -17.82
C ALA A 314 -13.04 -42.40 -16.84
N THR A 315 -11.73 -42.10 -16.82
CA THR A 315 -10.80 -42.68 -15.85
C THR A 315 -11.12 -42.23 -14.42
N ALA A 316 -11.45 -40.94 -14.23
CA ALA A 316 -11.84 -40.42 -12.92
C ALA A 316 -13.15 -41.06 -12.42
N LEU A 317 -14.14 -41.27 -13.30
CA LEU A 317 -15.37 -41.97 -12.94
C LEU A 317 -15.10 -43.44 -12.53
N LYS A 318 -14.23 -44.14 -13.26
CA LYS A 318 -13.82 -45.51 -12.94
C LYS A 318 -13.11 -45.60 -11.57
N GLU A 319 -12.24 -44.65 -11.25
CA GLU A 319 -11.59 -44.54 -9.94
C GLU A 319 -12.60 -44.31 -8.81
N THR A 320 -13.60 -43.44 -9.02
CA THR A 320 -14.66 -43.20 -8.02
C THR A 320 -15.57 -44.41 -7.80
N MET A 321 -15.85 -45.21 -8.84
CA MET A 321 -16.62 -46.45 -8.71
C MET A 321 -15.83 -47.57 -8.03
N HIS A 322 -14.51 -47.64 -8.23
CA HIS A 322 -13.67 -48.64 -7.57
C HIS A 322 -13.41 -48.31 -6.09
N ALA A 323 -13.45 -47.03 -5.72
CA ALA A 323 -13.30 -46.56 -4.34
C ALA A 323 -14.55 -46.76 -3.46
N ASN A 324 -15.68 -47.23 -4.01
CA ASN A 324 -16.91 -47.47 -3.23
C ASN A 324 -17.56 -48.83 -3.56
N PRO A 325 -17.03 -49.95 -3.02
CA PRO A 325 -17.70 -51.24 -3.11
C PRO A 325 -18.76 -51.33 -2.00
N HIS A 326 -20.04 -51.27 -2.39
CA HIS A 326 -21.23 -51.60 -1.59
C HIS A 326 -21.57 -50.67 -0.40
N THR A 327 -22.47 -49.70 -0.62
CA THR A 327 -23.60 -49.53 0.30
C THR A 327 -24.76 -50.38 -0.22
N GLY A 328 -24.87 -51.59 0.33
CA GLY A 328 -26.03 -52.45 0.12
C GLY A 328 -27.29 -51.76 0.63
N VAL A 329 -28.26 -51.59 -0.26
CA VAL A 329 -29.65 -51.34 0.11
C VAL A 329 -30.23 -52.71 0.47
N HIS A 330 -30.33 -53.00 1.77
CA HIS A 330 -31.26 -54.00 2.27
C HIS A 330 -32.69 -53.42 2.17
N CYS A 331 -33.62 -54.32 1.83
CA CYS A 331 -35.07 -54.11 1.68
C CYS A 331 -35.72 -53.24 2.76
#